data_AF-A0A7Y6ZLL8-F1
#
_entry.id   AF-A0A7Y6ZLL8-F1
#
_cell.length_a   1.000
_cell.length_b   1.000
_cell.length_c   1.000
_cell.angle_alpha   90.00
_cell.angle_beta   90.00
_cell.angle_gamma   90.00
#
_symmetry.space_group_name_H-M   'P 1'
#
loop_
_entity.id
_entity.type
_entity.pdbx_description
1 polymer ?
#
loop_
_entity_poly.entity_id
_entity_poly.type
_entity_poly.pdbx_seq_one_letter_code
_entity_poly.pdbx_strand_id
1 'polypeptide(L)'
;MNVQNGIAIAIAWPEFVGKQTGTWYDKPMTFLGFNKNFHYRVGHASLVLISKDDGNCKYFDCGRYHAPYQYGRIRDESSDSVLSIQTKANWEKDRIENIQEILQEIQRNPWSFGMGPLAASYCEINYDRALEKVKRMQSNGIIPFGPFTLNGTNCCRFVRSGILAGSPKLSGVKQVLLNYFWHLKPMPITNVDLLKNKLVIFSENQETNHGKYHSTGAYTWETVHGTLPEPSRPENIPMDSQWLAGEVSGSWFHLQKEGSQFRISRYSPEGFEECTGIFSCISDHTFNPEAPFEFTYLSHCSHVSLIQAGKMLEFQRVQ
;
A
#
# COMPACT_ATOMS: atom_id res chain seq x y z
N MET A 1 -11.42 17.95 -24.92
CA MET A 1 -11.36 18.81 -23.72
C MET A 1 -10.89 17.94 -22.56
N ASN A 2 -9.97 18.40 -21.71
CA ASN A 2 -9.60 17.67 -20.48
C ASN A 2 -10.77 17.74 -19.50
N VAL A 3 -11.65 16.75 -19.53
CA VAL A 3 -12.78 16.64 -18.60
C VAL A 3 -12.21 16.37 -17.20
N GLN A 4 -12.67 17.16 -16.23
CA GLN A 4 -12.35 16.98 -14.81
C GLN A 4 -13.53 16.26 -14.15
N ASN A 5 -13.58 14.95 -14.34
CA ASN A 5 -14.64 14.06 -13.86
C ASN A 5 -14.30 13.38 -12.51
N GLY A 6 -13.25 13.83 -11.82
CA GLY A 6 -12.93 13.28 -10.50
C GLY A 6 -12.10 14.20 -9.62
N ILE A 7 -11.82 13.68 -8.43
CA ILE A 7 -10.95 14.30 -7.43
C ILE A 7 -9.85 13.32 -7.05
N ALA A 8 -8.64 13.85 -6.86
CA ALA A 8 -7.54 13.15 -6.20
C ALA A 8 -7.34 13.77 -4.82
N ILE A 9 -7.32 12.92 -3.80
CA ILE A 9 -6.94 13.28 -2.43
C ILE A 9 -5.53 12.75 -2.18
N ALA A 10 -4.60 13.67 -1.95
CA ALA A 10 -3.29 13.33 -1.41
C ALA A 10 -3.43 13.17 0.10
N ILE A 11 -3.00 12.03 0.63
CA ILE A 11 -2.97 11.76 2.07
C ILE A 11 -1.52 11.58 2.51
N ALA A 12 -1.18 12.09 3.68
CA ALA A 12 0.08 11.85 4.35
C ALA A 12 -0.10 11.62 5.85
N TRP A 13 0.70 10.71 6.41
CA TRP A 13 0.93 10.55 7.85
C TRP A 13 2.36 10.99 8.16
N PRO A 14 2.59 12.27 8.52
CA PRO A 14 3.94 12.84 8.63
C PRO A 14 4.75 12.25 9.78
N GLU A 15 4.07 11.69 10.79
CA GLU A 15 4.71 11.13 11.97
C GLU A 15 5.12 9.68 11.81
N PHE A 16 4.75 9.03 10.70
CA PHE A 16 5.15 7.67 10.43
C PHE A 16 6.69 7.53 10.37
N VAL A 17 7.18 6.50 11.06
CA VAL A 17 8.59 6.15 11.14
C VAL A 17 8.81 4.83 10.40
N GLY A 18 9.54 4.89 9.29
CA GLY A 18 9.83 3.73 8.46
C GLY A 18 11.16 3.08 8.82
N LYS A 19 11.22 1.74 8.69
CA LYS A 19 12.48 0.99 8.62
C LYS A 19 13.41 1.61 7.57
N GLN A 20 14.71 1.65 7.83
CA GLN A 20 15.68 2.00 6.78
C GLN A 20 15.61 1.05 5.58
N THR A 21 16.29 1.41 4.50
CA THR A 21 16.18 0.68 3.22
C THR A 21 17.30 -0.34 3.00
N GLY A 22 18.32 -0.34 3.85
CA GLY A 22 19.62 -0.99 3.70
C GLY A 22 20.30 -0.73 2.35
N THR A 23 20.38 0.55 1.97
CA THR A 23 21.01 1.03 0.74
C THR A 23 22.22 1.92 1.03
N TRP A 24 22.94 2.35 -0.02
CA TRP A 24 24.19 3.11 0.10
C TRP A 24 24.07 4.41 0.91
N TYR A 25 22.89 5.05 0.90
CA TYR A 25 22.69 6.31 1.61
C TYR A 25 22.38 6.13 3.10
N ASP A 26 22.16 4.91 3.60
CA ASP A 26 21.86 4.72 5.01
C ASP A 26 23.03 5.10 5.92
N LYS A 27 24.26 4.75 5.54
CA LYS A 27 25.47 5.14 6.28
C LYS A 27 25.62 6.66 6.41
N PRO A 28 25.64 7.45 5.31
CA PRO A 28 25.75 8.90 5.44
C PRO A 28 24.55 9.52 6.15
N MET A 29 23.33 9.02 5.97
CA MET A 29 22.14 9.55 6.67
C MET A 29 22.14 9.25 8.17
N THR A 30 22.72 8.13 8.60
CA THR A 30 22.97 7.85 10.02
C THR A 30 23.99 8.83 10.58
N PHE A 31 25.09 9.07 9.86
CA PHE A 31 26.10 10.05 10.28
C PHE A 31 25.53 11.47 10.40
N LEU A 32 24.64 11.86 9.48
CA LEU A 32 23.95 13.16 9.51
C LEU A 32 22.80 13.23 10.53
N GLY A 33 22.49 12.13 11.23
CA GLY A 33 21.47 12.07 12.27
C GLY A 33 20.02 12.00 11.76
N PHE A 34 19.81 11.80 10.45
CA PHE A 34 18.48 11.61 9.85
C PHE A 34 17.96 10.17 10.01
N ASN A 35 18.87 9.19 10.02
CA ASN A 35 18.57 7.81 10.36
C ASN A 35 18.97 7.55 11.82
N LYS A 36 18.02 7.13 12.65
CA LYS A 36 18.25 6.83 14.07
C LYS A 36 17.73 5.43 14.38
N ASN A 37 18.58 4.59 14.96
CA ASN A 37 18.23 3.21 15.30
C ASN A 37 17.64 2.45 14.11
N PHE A 38 18.21 2.65 12.92
CA PHE A 38 17.76 2.06 11.65
C PHE A 38 16.35 2.49 11.19
N HIS A 39 15.92 3.69 11.59
CA HIS A 39 14.64 4.26 11.22
C HIS A 39 14.76 5.66 10.62
N TYR A 40 13.85 5.94 9.68
CA TYR A 40 13.63 7.25 9.09
C TYR A 40 12.26 7.81 9.46
N ARG A 41 12.24 9.02 10.00
CA ARG A 41 11.01 9.80 10.17
C ARG A 41 10.71 10.56 8.88
N VAL A 42 10.23 9.84 7.87
CA VAL A 42 9.88 10.39 6.55
C VAL A 42 8.38 10.53 6.34
N GLY A 43 7.56 9.91 7.18
CA GLY A 43 6.13 9.83 6.99
C GLY A 43 5.72 8.79 5.94
N HIS A 44 4.42 8.65 5.73
CA HIS A 44 3.82 7.80 4.70
C HIS A 44 2.84 8.58 3.83
N ALA A 45 2.60 8.13 2.59
CA ALA A 45 1.65 8.77 1.68
C ALA A 45 0.75 7.75 0.98
N SER A 46 -0.52 8.09 0.80
CA SER A 46 -1.48 7.33 0.00
C SER A 46 -2.31 8.26 -0.89
N LEU A 47 -3.06 7.66 -1.82
CA LEU A 47 -3.86 8.36 -2.81
C LEU A 47 -5.30 7.84 -2.77
N VAL A 48 -6.28 8.74 -2.75
CA VAL A 48 -7.68 8.39 -3.02
C VAL A 48 -8.10 9.03 -4.33
N LEU A 49 -8.72 8.25 -5.20
CA LEU A 49 -9.37 8.73 -6.43
C LEU A 49 -10.88 8.60 -6.26
N ILE A 50 -11.60 9.70 -6.46
CA ILE A 50 -13.06 9.76 -6.35
C ILE A 50 -13.64 10.14 -7.72
N SER A 51 -14.55 9.32 -8.23
CA SER A 51 -15.32 9.64 -9.44
C SER A 51 -16.47 10.60 -9.08
N LYS A 52 -16.66 11.65 -9.88
CA LYS A 52 -17.82 12.56 -9.74
C LYS A 52 -19.13 11.91 -10.18
N ASP A 53 -19.07 10.86 -11.00
CA ASP A 53 -20.25 10.25 -11.60
C ASP A 53 -21.04 9.38 -10.59
N ASP A 54 -20.33 8.65 -9.73
CA ASP A 54 -20.92 7.70 -8.79
C ASP A 54 -20.51 7.91 -7.32
N GLY A 55 -19.59 8.85 -7.06
CA GLY A 55 -19.06 9.14 -5.72
C GLY A 55 -18.17 8.03 -5.15
N ASN A 56 -17.81 7.00 -5.91
CA ASN A 56 -17.02 5.88 -5.41
C ASN A 56 -15.58 6.31 -5.11
N CYS A 57 -15.09 5.91 -3.94
CA CYS A 57 -13.75 6.21 -3.44
C CYS A 57 -12.83 5.01 -3.65
N LYS A 58 -11.74 5.18 -4.40
CA LYS A 58 -10.70 4.15 -4.57
C LYS A 58 -9.42 4.55 -3.83
N TYR A 59 -9.10 3.80 -2.77
CA TYR A 59 -7.89 3.98 -1.99
C TYR A 59 -6.72 3.19 -2.60
N PHE A 60 -5.56 3.85 -2.69
CA PHE A 60 -4.32 3.24 -3.14
C PHE A 60 -3.17 3.53 -2.19
N ASP A 61 -2.43 2.49 -1.85
CA ASP A 61 -1.29 2.57 -0.94
C ASP A 61 -0.06 1.90 -1.55
N CYS A 62 1.07 2.61 -1.56
CA CYS A 62 2.32 2.13 -2.14
C CYS A 62 3.39 2.03 -1.05
N GLY A 63 3.85 0.81 -0.78
CA GLY A 63 4.82 0.56 0.29
C GLY A 63 5.41 -0.83 0.22
N ARG A 64 6.25 -1.15 1.21
CA ARG A 64 6.99 -2.43 1.28
C ARG A 64 6.16 -3.52 1.96
N TYR A 65 4.93 -3.71 1.48
CA TYR A 65 3.95 -4.65 2.03
C TYR A 65 4.00 -5.99 1.30
N HIS A 66 4.16 -7.12 1.99
CA HIS A 66 4.20 -8.45 1.35
C HIS A 66 5.11 -8.47 0.12
N ALA A 67 6.30 -7.88 0.27
CA ALA A 67 7.24 -7.68 -0.80
C ALA A 67 8.64 -8.12 -0.34
N PRO A 68 9.49 -8.62 -1.26
CA PRO A 68 10.87 -8.91 -0.95
C PRO A 68 11.61 -7.69 -0.41
N TYR A 69 12.69 -7.94 0.32
CA TYR A 69 13.57 -6.90 0.83
C TYR A 69 14.03 -5.93 -0.27
N GLN A 70 13.93 -4.61 -0.02
CA GLN A 70 14.19 -3.50 -0.97
C GLN A 70 13.14 -3.30 -2.07
N TYR A 71 12.05 -4.05 -2.04
CA TYR A 71 10.94 -3.89 -2.97
C TYR A 71 9.65 -3.50 -2.25
N GLY A 72 8.70 -2.99 -3.02
CA GLY A 72 7.36 -2.70 -2.57
C GLY A 72 6.34 -3.02 -3.64
N ARG A 73 5.08 -2.81 -3.32
CA ARG A 73 3.94 -2.97 -4.23
C ARG A 73 2.92 -1.87 -4.02
N ILE A 74 1.97 -1.78 -4.93
CA ILE A 74 0.80 -0.92 -4.81
C ILE A 74 -0.40 -1.79 -4.44
N ARG A 75 -1.14 -1.37 -3.43
CA ARG A 75 -2.33 -2.04 -2.90
C ARG A 75 -3.57 -1.21 -3.17
N ASP A 76 -4.67 -1.88 -3.41
CA ASP A 76 -6.03 -1.32 -3.41
C ASP A 76 -7.03 -2.43 -3.07
N GLU A 77 -8.34 -2.12 -3.11
CA GLU A 77 -9.42 -3.10 -2.84
C GLU A 77 -9.31 -4.40 -3.66
N SER A 78 -8.74 -4.35 -4.86
CA SER A 78 -8.63 -5.52 -5.75
C SER A 78 -7.53 -6.49 -5.35
N SER A 79 -6.47 -6.01 -4.68
CA SER A 79 -5.39 -6.84 -4.14
C SER A 79 -5.53 -7.08 -2.64
N ASP A 80 -6.23 -6.20 -1.93
CA ASP A 80 -6.38 -6.20 -0.48
C ASP A 80 -7.78 -5.66 -0.14
N SER A 81 -8.79 -6.54 -0.04
CA SER A 81 -10.21 -6.19 0.17
C SER A 81 -10.47 -5.34 1.41
N VAL A 82 -9.65 -5.51 2.45
CA VAL A 82 -9.61 -4.69 3.66
C VAL A 82 -9.36 -3.19 3.41
N LEU A 83 -8.92 -2.79 2.21
CA LEU A 83 -8.70 -1.39 1.83
C LEU A 83 -9.89 -0.75 1.11
N SER A 84 -11.01 -1.47 0.95
CA SER A 84 -12.22 -0.89 0.39
C SER A 84 -12.74 0.27 1.24
N ILE A 85 -13.16 1.35 0.59
CA ILE A 85 -13.85 2.48 1.24
C ILE A 85 -15.34 2.31 0.99
N GLN A 86 -16.12 2.21 2.05
CA GLN A 86 -17.58 2.06 2.00
C GLN A 86 -18.27 3.42 1.84
N THR A 87 -17.72 4.47 2.45
CA THR A 87 -18.27 5.82 2.35
C THR A 87 -18.12 6.37 0.95
N LYS A 88 -19.25 6.67 0.30
CA LYS A 88 -19.28 7.39 -0.97
C LYS A 88 -19.20 8.90 -0.75
N ALA A 89 -18.60 9.59 -1.71
CA ALA A 89 -18.56 11.04 -1.73
C ALA A 89 -19.93 11.63 -2.05
N ASN A 90 -20.42 12.46 -1.14
CA ASN A 90 -21.61 13.28 -1.31
C ASN A 90 -21.18 14.65 -1.84
N TRP A 91 -21.84 15.08 -2.92
CA TRP A 91 -21.49 16.30 -3.63
C TRP A 91 -22.50 17.40 -3.34
N GLU A 92 -22.00 18.57 -2.93
CA GLU A 92 -22.74 19.81 -3.01
C GLU A 92 -22.02 20.74 -3.99
N LYS A 93 -22.64 20.97 -5.15
CA LYS A 93 -22.04 21.68 -6.28
C LYS A 93 -20.72 21.00 -6.69
N ASP A 94 -19.59 21.70 -6.55
CA ASP A 94 -18.24 21.21 -6.89
C ASP A 94 -17.41 20.80 -5.65
N ARG A 95 -18.04 20.57 -4.49
CA ARG A 95 -17.36 20.21 -3.24
C ARG A 95 -17.88 18.91 -2.67
N ILE A 96 -17.00 18.17 -2.01
CA ILE A 96 -17.35 16.97 -1.23
C ILE A 96 -17.75 17.44 0.16
N GLU A 97 -19.02 17.26 0.55
CA GLU A 97 -19.52 17.65 1.88
C GLU A 97 -18.97 16.74 2.97
N ASN A 98 -18.97 15.42 2.72
CA ASN A 98 -18.59 14.42 3.71
C ASN A 98 -17.12 13.98 3.60
N ILE A 99 -16.23 14.86 3.16
CA ILE A 99 -14.79 14.55 3.03
C ILE A 99 -14.17 14.13 4.37
N GLN A 100 -14.62 14.70 5.47
CA GLN A 100 -14.13 14.33 6.81
C GLN A 100 -14.53 12.89 7.17
N GLU A 101 -15.73 12.44 6.79
CA GLU A 101 -16.22 11.07 7.03
C GLU A 101 -15.36 10.05 6.27
N ILE A 102 -15.09 10.30 4.98
CA ILE A 102 -14.20 9.46 4.16
C ILE A 102 -12.80 9.36 4.79
N LEU A 103 -12.24 10.49 5.20
CA LEU A 103 -10.91 10.52 5.81
C LEU A 103 -10.87 9.86 7.19
N GLN A 104 -11.97 9.94 7.96
CA GLN A 104 -12.10 9.23 9.24
C GLN A 104 -12.21 7.72 9.04
N GLU A 105 -12.95 7.25 8.02
CA GLU A 105 -13.00 5.82 7.68
C GLU A 105 -11.60 5.29 7.35
N ILE A 106 -10.84 6.03 6.54
CA ILE A 106 -9.44 5.68 6.26
C ILE A 106 -8.64 5.69 7.56
N GLN A 107 -8.68 6.76 8.35
CA GLN A 107 -7.91 6.84 9.60
C GLN A 107 -8.24 5.72 10.60
N ARG A 108 -9.48 5.22 10.61
CA ARG A 108 -9.93 4.11 11.48
C ARG A 108 -9.55 2.73 10.94
N ASN A 109 -9.24 2.61 9.65
CA ASN A 109 -8.90 1.35 9.02
C ASN A 109 -7.46 0.93 9.42
N PRO A 110 -7.27 -0.15 10.21
CA PRO A 110 -5.94 -0.55 10.69
C PRO A 110 -5.02 -1.12 9.60
N TRP A 111 -5.56 -1.41 8.41
CA TRP A 111 -4.77 -1.81 7.23
C TRP A 111 -4.32 -0.62 6.38
N SER A 112 -4.99 0.52 6.54
CA SER A 112 -4.55 1.80 5.99
C SER A 112 -3.47 2.37 6.93
N PHE A 113 -2.29 2.54 6.37
CA PHE A 113 -1.10 2.59 7.17
C PHE A 113 -0.76 4.02 7.59
N GLY A 114 -0.72 4.32 8.89
CA GLY A 114 -0.38 5.67 9.34
C GLY A 114 -0.34 5.87 10.84
N MET A 115 0.83 6.22 11.37
CA MET A 115 0.96 6.68 12.77
C MET A 115 0.67 8.18 12.85
N GLY A 116 -0.02 8.57 13.92
CA GLY A 116 -0.32 9.97 14.20
C GLY A 116 -1.44 10.54 13.32
N PRO A 117 -1.54 11.88 13.20
CA PRO A 117 -2.60 12.52 12.46
C PRO A 117 -2.46 12.34 10.94
N LEU A 118 -3.59 12.15 10.28
CA LEU A 118 -3.72 12.12 8.83
C LEU A 118 -3.87 13.54 8.31
N ALA A 119 -2.90 14.00 7.52
CA ALA A 119 -3.00 15.24 6.76
C ALA A 119 -3.48 14.93 5.33
N ALA A 120 -4.49 15.62 4.86
CA ALA A 120 -5.03 15.44 3.51
C ALA A 120 -5.24 16.76 2.80
N SER A 121 -5.21 16.74 1.48
CA SER A 121 -5.63 17.84 0.62
C SER A 121 -6.04 17.28 -0.74
N TYR A 122 -6.79 18.03 -1.52
CA TYR A 122 -7.37 17.49 -2.76
C TYR A 122 -7.43 18.50 -3.90
N CYS A 123 -7.56 17.97 -5.11
CA CYS A 123 -7.71 18.75 -6.33
C CYS A 123 -8.57 18.01 -7.36
N GLU A 124 -9.17 18.78 -8.27
CA GLU A 124 -9.83 18.21 -9.45
C GLU A 124 -8.80 17.59 -10.39
N ILE A 125 -9.16 16.43 -10.94
CA ILE A 125 -8.40 15.69 -11.95
C ILE A 125 -9.34 15.09 -13.01
N ASN A 126 -8.75 14.65 -14.12
CA ASN A 126 -9.32 13.61 -14.95
C ASN A 126 -9.16 12.25 -14.24
N TYR A 127 -10.28 11.66 -13.81
CA TYR A 127 -10.32 10.42 -13.05
C TYR A 127 -9.74 9.25 -13.83
N ASP A 128 -10.19 9.06 -15.07
CA ASP A 128 -9.85 7.90 -15.89
C ASP A 128 -8.34 7.82 -16.13
N ARG A 129 -7.71 8.95 -16.47
CA ARG A 129 -6.26 9.03 -16.70
C ARG A 129 -5.45 8.76 -15.43
N ALA A 130 -5.93 9.27 -14.29
CA ALA A 130 -5.27 9.03 -13.00
C ALA A 130 -5.38 7.55 -12.60
N LEU A 131 -6.58 6.96 -12.73
CA LEU A 131 -6.84 5.56 -12.44
C LEU A 131 -6.03 4.65 -13.35
N GLU A 132 -6.04 4.88 -14.67
CA GLU A 132 -5.26 4.12 -15.65
C GLU A 132 -3.76 4.16 -15.31
N LYS A 133 -3.22 5.34 -14.95
CA LYS A 133 -1.82 5.47 -14.54
C LYS A 133 -1.51 4.66 -13.29
N VAL A 134 -2.34 4.78 -12.26
CA VAL A 134 -2.15 4.08 -10.99
C VAL A 134 -2.25 2.57 -11.16
N LYS A 135 -3.24 2.09 -11.93
CA LYS A 135 -3.40 0.67 -12.27
C LYS A 135 -2.26 0.13 -13.10
N ARG A 136 -1.75 0.90 -14.07
CA ARG A 136 -0.53 0.54 -14.82
C ARG A 136 0.71 0.47 -13.92
N MET A 137 0.80 1.32 -12.90
CA MET A 137 1.89 1.20 -11.92
C MET A 137 1.71 -0.03 -11.04
N GLN A 138 0.48 -0.33 -10.62
CA GLN A 138 0.16 -1.52 -9.83
C GLN A 138 0.44 -2.83 -10.59
N SER A 139 0.16 -2.88 -11.89
CA SER A 139 0.40 -4.07 -12.72
C SER A 139 1.88 -4.43 -12.90
N ASN A 140 2.81 -3.55 -12.50
CA ASN A 140 4.23 -3.90 -12.46
C ASN A 140 4.57 -4.90 -11.32
N GLY A 141 3.61 -5.17 -10.43
CA GLY A 141 3.77 -6.12 -9.34
C GLY A 141 4.76 -5.63 -8.28
N ILE A 142 5.89 -6.33 -8.16
CA ILE A 142 6.97 -6.02 -7.22
C ILE A 142 7.91 -4.97 -7.85
N ILE A 143 8.08 -3.84 -7.16
CA ILE A 143 8.78 -2.66 -7.69
C ILE A 143 9.94 -2.28 -6.75
N PRO A 144 11.17 -2.01 -7.25
CA PRO A 144 12.25 -1.51 -6.42
C PRO A 144 11.80 -0.27 -5.63
N PHE A 145 12.02 -0.23 -4.33
CA PHE A 145 11.40 0.77 -3.45
C PHE A 145 12.43 1.60 -2.70
N GLY A 146 12.30 2.92 -2.76
CA GLY A 146 13.11 3.85 -1.99
C GLY A 146 13.13 5.28 -2.52
N PRO A 147 13.60 6.25 -1.70
CA PRO A 147 13.75 7.66 -2.09
C PRO A 147 14.66 7.86 -3.31
N PHE A 148 15.78 7.14 -3.37
CA PHE A 148 16.84 7.32 -4.38
C PHE A 148 17.02 6.09 -5.29
N THR A 149 16.01 5.22 -5.36
CA THR A 149 16.07 3.98 -6.15
C THR A 149 15.85 4.28 -7.63
N LEU A 150 16.88 4.02 -8.45
CA LEU A 150 16.82 4.10 -9.91
C LEU A 150 15.78 3.11 -10.44
N ASN A 151 14.93 3.54 -11.38
CA ASN A 151 13.81 2.77 -11.92
C ASN A 151 12.81 2.24 -10.87
N GLY A 152 12.98 2.61 -9.61
CA GLY A 152 12.07 2.28 -8.52
C GLY A 152 11.00 3.34 -8.29
N THR A 153 10.24 3.19 -7.21
CA THR A 153 9.27 4.19 -6.73
C THR A 153 9.34 4.34 -5.21
N ASN A 154 8.53 5.23 -4.66
CA ASN A 154 8.19 5.26 -3.26
C ASN A 154 6.76 5.78 -3.10
N CYS A 155 6.19 5.71 -1.89
CA CYS A 155 4.84 6.19 -1.59
C CYS A 155 4.59 7.60 -2.15
N CYS A 156 5.56 8.49 -1.96
CA CYS A 156 5.41 9.88 -2.32
C CYS A 156 5.46 10.13 -3.84
N ARG A 157 6.41 9.48 -4.54
CA ARG A 157 6.50 9.50 -6.01
C ARG A 157 5.28 8.85 -6.65
N PHE A 158 4.73 7.80 -6.04
CA PHE A 158 3.51 7.14 -6.49
C PHE A 158 2.31 8.10 -6.46
N VAL A 159 2.01 8.69 -5.29
CA VAL A 159 0.90 9.64 -5.11
C VAL A 159 1.00 10.81 -6.10
N ARG A 160 2.20 11.40 -6.21
CA ARG A 160 2.47 12.47 -7.17
C ARG A 160 2.20 12.04 -8.61
N SER A 161 2.63 10.84 -9.00
CA SER A 161 2.47 10.33 -10.36
C SER A 161 0.99 10.12 -10.74
N GLY A 162 0.18 9.62 -9.80
CA GLY A 162 -1.26 9.48 -9.98
C GLY A 162 -1.95 10.83 -10.17
N ILE A 163 -1.66 11.79 -9.27
CA ILE A 163 -2.21 13.16 -9.34
C ILE A 163 -1.86 13.82 -10.68
N LEU A 164 -0.58 13.80 -11.08
CA LEU A 164 -0.11 14.46 -12.30
C LEU A 164 -0.69 13.84 -13.58
N ALA A 165 -0.90 12.52 -13.61
CA ALA A 165 -1.52 11.87 -14.76
C ALA A 165 -2.96 12.35 -15.01
N GLY A 166 -3.66 12.69 -13.92
CA GLY A 166 -4.97 13.33 -13.95
C GLY A 166 -4.99 14.78 -14.44
N SER A 167 -3.83 15.37 -14.78
CA SER A 167 -3.72 16.77 -15.25
C SER A 167 -4.42 17.74 -14.28
N PRO A 168 -3.93 17.84 -13.03
CA PRO A 168 -4.65 18.49 -11.95
C PRO A 168 -4.76 19.99 -12.24
N LYS A 169 -5.92 20.57 -11.96
CA LYS A 169 -6.12 22.03 -12.07
C LYS A 169 -5.44 22.76 -10.91
N LEU A 170 -4.13 22.93 -11.02
CA LEU A 170 -3.32 23.70 -10.07
C LEU A 170 -3.01 25.10 -10.62
N SER A 171 -2.83 26.07 -9.72
CA SER A 171 -2.47 27.45 -10.09
C SER A 171 -0.95 27.65 -10.12
N GLY A 172 -0.42 28.15 -11.23
CA GLY A 172 0.90 28.77 -11.37
C GLY A 172 2.05 28.06 -10.64
N VAL A 173 2.59 28.71 -9.60
CA VAL A 173 3.75 28.23 -8.83
C VAL A 173 3.55 26.83 -8.24
N LYS A 174 2.35 26.48 -7.77
CA LYS A 174 2.08 25.13 -7.21
C LYS A 174 2.20 24.04 -8.28
N GLN A 175 1.77 24.34 -9.51
CA GLN A 175 1.93 23.42 -10.64
C GLN A 175 3.42 23.26 -11.00
N VAL A 176 4.18 24.36 -11.02
CA VAL A 176 5.63 24.32 -11.27
C VAL A 176 6.38 23.56 -10.17
N LEU A 177 6.06 23.78 -8.89
CA LEU A 177 6.67 23.06 -7.78
C LEU A 177 6.36 21.56 -7.84
N LEU A 178 5.09 21.20 -8.09
CA LEU A 178 4.70 19.80 -8.22
C LEU A 178 5.39 19.16 -9.43
N ASN A 179 5.49 19.84 -10.58
CA ASN A 179 6.08 19.29 -11.79
C ASN A 179 7.61 19.21 -11.75
N TYR A 180 8.30 20.23 -11.23
CA TYR A 180 9.73 20.40 -11.43
C TYR A 180 10.54 20.41 -10.15
N PHE A 181 10.11 21.11 -9.09
CA PHE A 181 10.92 21.31 -7.87
C PHE A 181 10.61 20.37 -6.71
N TRP A 182 9.72 19.41 -6.93
CA TRP A 182 9.38 18.36 -5.98
C TRP A 182 10.60 17.69 -5.33
N HIS A 183 11.65 17.45 -6.11
CA HIS A 183 12.87 16.78 -5.66
C HIS A 183 13.64 17.53 -4.56
N LEU A 184 13.34 18.82 -4.33
CA LEU A 184 13.94 19.61 -3.25
C LEU A 184 13.39 19.23 -1.86
N LYS A 185 12.15 18.73 -1.80
CA LYS A 185 11.52 18.23 -0.57
C LYS A 185 10.65 17.00 -0.90
N PRO A 186 11.23 15.83 -1.18
CA PRO A 186 10.48 14.65 -1.61
C PRO A 186 9.80 13.91 -0.45
N MET A 187 9.09 14.66 0.41
CA MET A 187 8.44 14.13 1.61
C MET A 187 6.95 13.92 1.35
N PRO A 188 6.32 12.85 1.86
CA PRO A 188 4.87 12.63 1.87
C PRO A 188 4.01 13.89 2.04
N ILE A 189 4.28 14.68 3.07
CA ILE A 189 3.52 15.90 3.38
C ILE A 189 3.60 16.96 2.28
N THR A 190 4.65 16.97 1.46
CA THR A 190 4.80 17.94 0.37
C THR A 190 3.73 17.76 -0.70
N ASN A 191 3.23 16.54 -0.94
CA ASN A 191 2.10 16.34 -1.86
C ASN A 191 0.85 17.03 -1.29
N VAL A 192 0.64 16.94 0.02
CA VAL A 192 -0.49 17.58 0.70
C VAL A 192 -0.38 19.11 0.62
N ASP A 193 0.80 19.66 0.93
CA ASP A 193 1.03 21.12 0.98
C ASP A 193 0.90 21.80 -0.41
N LEU A 194 1.15 21.06 -1.48
CA LEU A 194 1.07 21.57 -2.85
C LEU A 194 -0.36 21.60 -3.44
N LEU A 195 -1.35 20.96 -2.82
CA LEU A 195 -2.75 21.05 -3.26
C LEU A 195 -3.55 22.10 -2.46
N LYS A 196 -4.88 22.08 -2.57
CA LYS A 196 -5.83 22.98 -1.88
C LYS A 196 -6.67 22.20 -0.86
N ASN A 197 -7.41 22.93 -0.03
CA ASN A 197 -8.38 22.35 0.92
C ASN A 197 -7.71 21.38 1.92
N LYS A 198 -6.63 21.83 2.57
CA LYS A 198 -5.90 21.03 3.53
C LYS A 198 -6.76 20.76 4.77
N LEU A 199 -6.80 19.50 5.19
CA LEU A 199 -7.49 18.99 6.36
C LEU A 199 -6.50 18.17 7.19
N VAL A 200 -6.74 18.12 8.50
CA VAL A 200 -6.01 17.24 9.42
C VAL A 200 -7.04 16.48 10.24
N ILE A 201 -6.98 15.15 10.18
CA ILE A 201 -7.84 14.24 10.94
C ILE A 201 -6.96 13.55 11.98
N PHE A 202 -7.38 13.63 13.23
CA PHE A 202 -6.73 12.92 14.33
C PHE A 202 -7.35 11.54 14.48
N SER A 203 -6.55 10.57 14.90
CA SER A 203 -7.11 9.35 15.45
C SER A 203 -7.94 9.72 16.66
N GLU A 204 -9.23 9.37 16.67
CA GLU A 204 -10.01 9.40 17.90
C GLU A 204 -9.32 8.48 18.93
N ASN A 205 -9.37 8.85 20.21
CA ASN A 205 -8.72 8.18 21.36
C ASN A 205 -9.19 6.72 21.55
N GLN A 206 -8.86 5.87 20.59
CA GLN A 206 -9.01 4.45 20.66
C GLN A 206 -7.60 3.93 20.94
N GLU A 207 -7.47 3.19 22.04
CA GLU A 207 -6.55 2.06 22.12
C GLU A 207 -6.91 1.15 20.94
N THR A 208 -6.52 1.54 19.73
CA THR A 208 -6.66 0.68 18.57
C THR A 208 -5.77 -0.49 18.91
N ASN A 209 -6.39 -1.66 19.12
CA ASN A 209 -5.71 -2.93 19.03
C ASN A 209 -5.17 -2.97 17.61
N HIS A 210 -4.00 -2.37 17.43
CA HIS A 210 -3.32 -2.26 16.16
C HIS A 210 -3.25 -3.69 15.62
N GLY A 211 -3.78 -3.94 14.42
CA GLY A 211 -3.17 -4.97 13.59
C GLY A 211 -1.73 -4.51 13.43
N LYS A 212 -0.82 -5.07 14.24
CA LYS A 212 0.54 -4.55 14.38
C LYS A 212 1.34 -5.00 13.16
N TYR A 213 1.06 -4.42 12.00
CA TYR A 213 2.00 -4.42 10.86
C TYR A 213 3.25 -3.55 11.14
N HIS A 214 3.63 -3.44 12.40
CA HIS A 214 4.80 -2.73 12.84
C HIS A 214 5.62 -3.69 13.70
N SER A 215 6.88 -3.86 13.33
CA SER A 215 7.88 -4.25 14.30
C SER A 215 7.94 -3.13 15.34
N THR A 216 7.27 -3.30 16.48
CA THR A 216 7.52 -2.46 17.66
C THR A 216 8.89 -2.76 18.27
N GLY A 217 9.54 -3.85 17.82
CA GLY A 217 10.91 -4.19 18.15
C GLY A 217 11.91 -3.25 17.50
N ALA A 218 12.91 -2.82 18.26
CA ALA A 218 14.06 -2.12 17.71
C ALA A 218 14.77 -3.02 16.71
N TYR A 219 15.06 -2.51 15.51
CA TYR A 219 15.92 -3.19 14.56
C TYR A 219 17.35 -3.27 15.11
N THR A 220 18.01 -4.37 14.79
CA THR A 220 19.45 -4.56 14.95
C THR A 220 20.11 -4.60 13.56
N TRP A 221 21.44 -4.60 13.52
CA TRP A 221 22.16 -4.72 12.25
C TRP A 221 21.81 -6.02 11.49
N GLU A 222 21.53 -7.09 12.23
CA GLU A 222 21.19 -8.42 11.69
C GLU A 222 19.77 -8.48 11.15
N THR A 223 18.82 -7.79 11.80
CA THR A 223 17.38 -7.88 11.48
C THR A 223 16.90 -6.80 10.52
N VAL A 224 17.70 -5.75 10.32
CA VAL A 224 17.34 -4.65 9.44
C VAL A 224 17.52 -4.99 7.95
N HIS A 225 18.40 -5.93 7.61
CA HIS A 225 18.65 -6.34 6.23
C HIS A 225 17.85 -7.60 5.89
N GLY A 226 16.58 -7.42 5.53
CA GLY A 226 15.69 -8.53 5.21
C GLY A 226 14.22 -8.21 5.40
N THR A 227 13.40 -9.23 5.28
CA THR A 227 11.97 -9.19 5.60
C THR A 227 11.74 -9.49 7.08
N LEU A 228 10.50 -9.32 7.54
CA LEU A 228 10.11 -9.70 8.89
C LEU A 228 10.35 -11.20 9.14
N PRO A 229 10.80 -11.59 10.34
CA PRO A 229 10.84 -12.99 10.71
C PRO A 229 9.43 -13.57 10.76
N GLU A 230 9.33 -14.89 10.64
CA GLU A 230 8.08 -15.61 10.88
C GLU A 230 7.64 -15.43 12.34
N PRO A 231 6.42 -14.92 12.60
CA PRO A 231 5.90 -14.80 13.96
C PRO A 231 5.48 -16.18 14.48
N SER A 232 5.16 -16.28 15.78
CA SER A 232 4.50 -17.48 16.29
C SER A 232 3.13 -17.63 15.62
N ARG A 233 2.89 -18.80 15.01
CA ARG A 233 1.62 -19.09 14.33
C ARG A 233 0.45 -19.00 15.31
N PRO A 234 -0.59 -18.20 15.04
CA PRO A 234 -1.80 -18.15 15.85
C PRO A 234 -2.55 -19.49 15.90
N GLU A 235 -3.22 -19.77 17.01
CA GLU A 235 -4.00 -21.01 17.18
C GLU A 235 -5.28 -21.04 16.32
N ASN A 236 -5.78 -19.87 15.94
CA ASN A 236 -7.03 -19.71 15.19
C ASN A 236 -6.88 -19.81 13.67
N ILE A 237 -5.72 -20.24 13.16
CA ILE A 237 -5.49 -20.48 11.73
C ILE A 237 -5.03 -21.92 11.47
N PRO A 238 -5.22 -22.47 10.25
CA PRO A 238 -4.82 -23.83 9.90
C PRO A 238 -3.35 -24.14 10.19
N MET A 239 -3.08 -25.38 10.61
CA MET A 239 -1.75 -25.78 11.12
C MET A 239 -0.65 -25.80 10.07
N ASP A 240 -1.03 -25.98 8.81
CA ASP A 240 -0.20 -26.01 7.61
C ASP A 240 -0.13 -24.65 6.89
N SER A 241 -0.61 -23.57 7.53
CA SER A 241 -0.44 -22.20 7.02
C SER A 241 1.03 -21.83 6.92
N GLN A 242 1.42 -21.19 5.82
CA GLN A 242 2.79 -20.77 5.55
C GLN A 242 2.93 -19.26 5.67
N TRP A 243 4.01 -18.79 6.30
CA TRP A 243 4.29 -17.37 6.41
C TRP A 243 4.96 -16.82 5.15
N LEU A 244 4.29 -15.87 4.47
CA LEU A 244 4.94 -15.05 3.45
C LEU A 244 5.32 -13.71 4.07
N ALA A 245 6.61 -13.57 4.35
CA ALA A 245 7.15 -12.37 4.94
C ALA A 245 7.03 -11.15 4.01
N GLY A 246 7.30 -9.98 4.54
CA GLY A 246 7.62 -8.79 3.75
C GLY A 246 8.39 -7.82 4.63
N GLU A 247 8.89 -6.72 4.05
CA GLU A 247 9.77 -5.83 4.80
C GLU A 247 9.06 -5.02 5.90
N VAL A 248 7.81 -4.63 5.65
CA VAL A 248 6.97 -3.90 6.63
C VAL A 248 5.80 -4.75 7.12
N SER A 249 5.32 -5.70 6.31
CA SER A 249 4.22 -6.60 6.66
C SER A 249 4.39 -7.95 5.98
N GLY A 250 3.97 -9.01 6.66
CA GLY A 250 3.76 -10.34 6.10
C GLY A 250 2.40 -10.87 6.52
N SER A 251 2.01 -11.98 5.92
CA SER A 251 0.76 -12.68 6.21
C SER A 251 0.97 -14.19 6.21
N TRP A 252 0.12 -14.89 6.93
CA TRP A 252 -0.04 -16.33 6.79
C TRP A 252 -0.92 -16.63 5.58
N PHE A 253 -0.54 -17.63 4.80
CA PHE A 253 -1.34 -18.13 3.69
C PHE A 253 -1.65 -19.61 3.92
N HIS A 254 -2.89 -19.98 3.63
CA HIS A 254 -3.36 -21.36 3.67
C HIS A 254 -4.00 -21.70 2.33
N LEU A 255 -3.75 -22.91 1.84
CA LEU A 255 -4.33 -23.44 0.61
C LEU A 255 -5.07 -24.73 0.92
N GLN A 256 -6.31 -24.81 0.46
CA GLN A 256 -7.14 -26.00 0.54
C GLN A 256 -7.66 -26.36 -0.85
N LYS A 257 -7.53 -27.64 -1.23
CA LYS A 257 -8.10 -28.14 -2.49
C LYS A 257 -9.62 -28.20 -2.42
N GLU A 258 -10.30 -27.66 -3.43
CA GLU A 258 -11.75 -27.73 -3.60
C GLU A 258 -12.09 -28.19 -5.03
N GLY A 259 -12.26 -29.50 -5.20
CA GLY A 259 -12.50 -30.10 -6.52
C GLY A 259 -11.31 -29.86 -7.47
N SER A 260 -11.54 -29.11 -8.56
CA SER A 260 -10.50 -28.69 -9.52
C SER A 260 -9.89 -27.33 -9.20
N GLN A 261 -10.34 -26.66 -8.15
CA GLN A 261 -9.91 -25.32 -7.74
C GLN A 261 -9.29 -25.37 -6.34
N PHE A 262 -8.86 -24.21 -5.86
CA PHE A 262 -8.19 -24.06 -4.57
C PHE A 262 -8.79 -22.89 -3.81
N ARG A 263 -9.24 -23.13 -2.58
CA ARG A 263 -9.52 -22.06 -1.64
C ARG A 263 -8.20 -21.60 -1.05
N ILE A 264 -7.87 -20.32 -1.25
CA ILE A 264 -6.68 -19.72 -0.65
C ILE A 264 -7.13 -18.62 0.30
N SER A 265 -6.66 -18.70 1.54
CA SER A 265 -6.95 -17.75 2.62
C SER A 265 -5.66 -17.08 3.07
N ARG A 266 -5.76 -15.79 3.36
CA ARG A 266 -4.68 -14.95 3.87
C ARG A 266 -5.08 -14.39 5.22
N TYR A 267 -4.22 -14.56 6.22
CA TYR A 267 -4.43 -14.11 7.58
C TYR A 267 -3.32 -13.16 8.03
N SER A 268 -3.68 -12.22 8.89
CA SER A 268 -2.74 -11.31 9.56
C SER A 268 -1.79 -12.08 10.49
N PRO A 269 -0.70 -11.46 10.98
CA PRO A 269 0.20 -12.08 11.95
C PRO A 269 -0.53 -12.64 13.19
N GLU A 270 -1.61 -11.99 13.60
CA GLU A 270 -2.47 -12.35 14.74
C GLU A 270 -3.59 -13.35 14.38
N GLY A 271 -3.70 -13.74 13.10
CA GLY A 271 -4.65 -14.75 12.64
C GLY A 271 -5.99 -14.17 12.19
N PHE A 272 -6.13 -12.85 12.03
CA PHE A 272 -7.34 -12.26 11.46
C PHE A 272 -7.40 -12.55 9.96
N GLU A 273 -8.53 -13.06 9.47
CA GLU A 273 -8.71 -13.27 8.04
C GLU A 273 -8.73 -11.93 7.30
N GLU A 274 -7.71 -11.69 6.48
CA GLU A 274 -7.62 -10.51 5.63
C GLU A 274 -8.38 -10.75 4.31
N CYS A 275 -8.40 -12.01 3.85
CA CYS A 275 -8.92 -12.38 2.56
C CYS A 275 -9.10 -13.88 2.39
N THR A 276 -10.20 -14.29 1.77
CA THR A 276 -10.39 -15.66 1.25
C THR A 276 -11.00 -15.59 -0.14
N GLY A 277 -10.59 -16.50 -1.03
CA GLY A 277 -11.13 -16.60 -2.38
C GLY A 277 -10.92 -17.98 -3.01
N ILE A 278 -11.57 -18.20 -4.14
CA ILE A 278 -11.38 -19.40 -4.96
C ILE A 278 -10.46 -19.08 -6.12
N PHE A 279 -9.42 -19.91 -6.28
CA PHE A 279 -8.35 -19.72 -7.23
C PHE A 279 -8.23 -20.91 -8.18
N SER A 280 -7.84 -20.62 -9.41
CA SER A 280 -7.45 -21.62 -10.40
C SER A 280 -5.98 -21.45 -10.75
N CYS A 281 -5.25 -22.56 -10.83
CA CYS A 281 -3.90 -22.55 -11.39
C CYS A 281 -3.99 -22.18 -12.86
N ILE A 282 -3.27 -21.14 -13.28
CA ILE A 282 -3.22 -20.65 -14.66
C ILE A 282 -1.89 -21.00 -15.35
N SER A 283 -1.00 -21.71 -14.67
CA SER A 283 0.28 -22.16 -15.22
C SER A 283 0.15 -23.48 -16.00
N ASP A 284 1.06 -23.69 -16.96
CA ASP A 284 1.14 -24.92 -17.77
C ASP A 284 1.54 -26.17 -16.96
N HIS A 285 1.94 -25.99 -15.71
CA HIS A 285 2.38 -27.06 -14.83
C HIS A 285 1.26 -27.47 -13.87
N THR A 286 1.06 -28.79 -13.76
CA THR A 286 0.09 -29.35 -12.83
C THR A 286 0.58 -29.14 -11.39
N PHE A 287 -0.18 -28.36 -10.62
CA PHE A 287 0.02 -28.24 -9.20
C PHE A 287 -0.43 -29.52 -8.49
N ASN A 288 0.44 -30.11 -7.67
CA ASN A 288 0.08 -31.22 -6.78
C ASN A 288 0.00 -30.72 -5.33
N PRO A 289 -1.20 -30.57 -4.74
CA PRO A 289 -1.34 -30.06 -3.38
C PRO A 289 -0.79 -31.01 -2.30
N GLU A 290 -0.57 -32.29 -2.62
CA GLU A 290 0.01 -33.28 -1.69
C GLU A 290 1.55 -33.27 -1.68
N ALA A 291 2.19 -32.55 -2.60
CA ALA A 291 3.64 -32.42 -2.67
C ALA A 291 4.10 -31.10 -2.03
N PRO A 292 5.34 -31.01 -1.50
CA PRO A 292 5.86 -29.77 -0.90
C PRO A 292 5.77 -28.58 -1.87
N PHE A 293 5.31 -27.44 -1.35
CA PHE A 293 5.25 -26.16 -2.05
C PHE A 293 5.46 -25.02 -1.06
N GLU A 294 5.83 -23.85 -1.58
CA GLU A 294 6.03 -22.65 -0.78
C GLU A 294 5.30 -21.45 -1.41
N PHE A 295 4.56 -20.67 -0.62
CA PHE A 295 4.06 -19.38 -1.08
C PHE A 295 5.21 -18.42 -1.40
N THR A 296 5.08 -17.65 -2.47
CA THR A 296 6.11 -16.68 -2.89
C THR A 296 5.50 -15.38 -3.39
N TYR A 297 6.38 -14.43 -3.75
CA TYR A 297 5.99 -13.12 -4.26
C TYR A 297 5.73 -13.19 -5.77
N LEU A 298 4.72 -12.51 -6.30
CA LEU A 298 3.71 -11.70 -5.61
C LEU A 298 2.51 -12.57 -5.20
N SER A 299 2.06 -12.46 -3.95
CA SER A 299 0.81 -13.09 -3.50
C SER A 299 -0.08 -12.09 -2.75
N HIS A 300 -1.35 -12.03 -3.14
CA HIS A 300 -2.39 -11.15 -2.58
C HIS A 300 -3.80 -11.66 -2.95
N CYS A 301 -4.86 -10.92 -2.63
CA CYS A 301 -6.25 -11.39 -2.76
C CYS A 301 -6.73 -11.79 -4.15
N SER A 302 -6.14 -11.27 -5.22
CA SER A 302 -6.56 -11.56 -6.60
C SER A 302 -5.62 -12.49 -7.36
N HIS A 303 -4.39 -12.68 -6.87
CA HIS A 303 -3.35 -13.45 -7.54
C HIS A 303 -2.39 -14.00 -6.49
N VAL A 304 -2.01 -15.27 -6.64
CA VAL A 304 -1.12 -15.97 -5.71
C VAL A 304 -0.05 -16.70 -6.51
N SER A 305 1.19 -16.61 -6.05
CA SER A 305 2.33 -17.32 -6.60
C SER A 305 2.83 -18.38 -5.61
N LEU A 306 3.06 -19.60 -6.08
CA LEU A 306 3.68 -20.69 -5.33
C LEU A 306 4.95 -21.16 -6.03
N ILE A 307 5.92 -21.68 -5.28
CA ILE A 307 7.03 -22.47 -5.80
C ILE A 307 6.77 -23.95 -5.49
N GLN A 308 6.81 -24.80 -6.51
CA GLN A 308 6.78 -26.26 -6.37
C GLN A 308 7.85 -26.87 -7.29
N ALA A 309 8.71 -27.73 -6.73
CA ALA A 309 9.82 -28.36 -7.45
C ALA A 309 10.70 -27.36 -8.24
N GLY A 310 10.97 -26.19 -7.66
CA GLY A 310 11.78 -25.13 -8.27
C GLY A 310 11.08 -24.34 -9.39
N LYS A 311 9.78 -24.57 -9.62
CA LYS A 311 8.99 -23.86 -10.63
C LYS A 311 7.97 -22.96 -9.98
N MET A 312 7.79 -21.78 -10.55
CA MET A 312 6.73 -20.85 -10.16
C MET A 312 5.41 -21.29 -10.78
N LEU A 313 4.37 -21.32 -9.95
CA LEU A 313 2.99 -21.60 -10.30
C LEU A 313 2.14 -20.39 -9.91
N GLU A 314 1.30 -19.95 -10.83
CA GLU A 314 0.45 -18.78 -10.68
C GLU A 314 -1.01 -19.20 -10.56
N PHE A 315 -1.70 -18.56 -9.63
CA PHE A 315 -3.10 -18.81 -9.30
C PHE A 315 -3.89 -17.52 -9.42
N GLN A 316 -4.95 -17.54 -10.21
CA GLN A 316 -5.83 -16.40 -10.43
C GLN A 316 -7.14 -16.61 -9.69
N ARG A 317 -7.61 -15.58 -8.98
CA ARG A 317 -8.92 -15.61 -8.33
C ARG A 317 -10.03 -15.64 -9.37
N VAL A 318 -11.01 -16.52 -9.17
CA VAL A 318 -12.17 -16.74 -10.05
C VAL A 318 -13.44 -16.14 -9.44
N GLN A 319 -13.51 -16.05 -8.11
CA GLN A 319 -14.60 -15.49 -7.31
C GLN A 319 -14.02 -14.79 -6.09
#